data_AF-A0A9D6U386-F1
#
_entry.id   AF-A0A9D6U386-F1
#
_cell.length_a   1.000
_cell.length_b   1.000
_cell.length_c   1.000
_cell.angle_alpha   90.00
_cell.angle_beta   90.00
_cell.angle_gamma   90.00
#
_symmetry.space_group_name_H-M   'P 1'
#
loop_
_entity.id
_entity.type
_entity.pdbx_description
1 polymer ?
#
loop_
_entity_poly.entity_id
_entity_poly.type
_entity_poly.pdbx_seq_one_letter_code
_entity_poly.pdbx_strand_id
1 'polypeptide(L)'
;MNPKLSDIPVVRGIFVTGTDTNVGKTQVAAGLTAALRQRGLKAGYFKPVQSGCPEENGRLIPTDALLARDLAELPDPLELLTPIALRLPLAPGVAAALEGIKVDLEKVAASFR
;
A
#
# COMPACT_ATOMS: atom_id res chain seq x y z
N MET A 1 13.16 -7.59 -17.12
CA MET A 1 13.73 -6.26 -16.79
C MET A 1 12.74 -5.56 -15.89
N ASN A 2 13.18 -5.03 -14.74
CA ASN A 2 12.33 -4.19 -13.91
C ASN A 2 12.07 -2.87 -14.65
N PRO A 3 10.84 -2.34 -14.63
CA PRO A 3 10.56 -1.01 -15.18
C PRO A 3 11.38 0.04 -14.42
N LYS A 4 11.99 0.98 -15.15
CA LYS A 4 12.66 2.12 -14.52
C LYS A 4 11.61 3.05 -13.92
N LEU A 5 12.00 3.89 -12.96
CA LEU A 5 11.10 4.88 -12.38
C LEU A 5 10.47 5.82 -13.44
N SER A 6 11.17 6.05 -14.55
CA SER A 6 10.69 6.78 -15.73
C SER A 6 9.56 6.10 -16.48
N ASP A 7 9.35 4.80 -16.24
CA ASP A 7 8.44 3.93 -16.97
C ASP A 7 7.12 3.74 -16.17
N ILE A 8 7.01 4.35 -14.99
CA ILE A 8 5.77 4.37 -14.20
C ILE A 8 4.71 5.14 -14.99
N PRO A 9 3.53 4.55 -15.24
CA PRO A 9 2.47 5.26 -15.96
C PRO A 9 2.03 6.51 -15.20
N VAL A 10 1.81 7.60 -15.95
CA VAL A 10 1.14 8.79 -15.40
C VAL A 10 -0.32 8.43 -15.15
N VAL A 11 -0.64 8.08 -13.91
CA VAL A 11 -2.00 7.76 -13.50
C VAL A 11 -2.72 8.99 -12.95
N ARG A 12 -4.04 9.06 -13.18
CA ARG A 12 -4.90 9.99 -12.46
C ARG A 12 -5.11 9.45 -11.05
N GLY A 13 -4.39 10.01 -10.09
CA GLY A 13 -4.38 9.54 -8.70
C GLY A 13 -4.63 10.66 -7.70
N ILE A 14 -5.00 10.25 -6.48
CA ILE A 14 -5.13 11.11 -5.31
C ILE A 14 -4.09 10.64 -4.30
N PHE A 15 -3.17 11.51 -3.92
CA PHE A 15 -2.16 11.21 -2.91
C PHE A 15 -2.64 11.68 -1.54
N VAL A 16 -2.83 10.73 -0.61
CA VAL A 16 -3.25 11.02 0.77
C VAL A 16 -2.02 11.08 1.66
N THR A 17 -1.73 12.27 2.20
CA THR A 17 -0.65 12.51 3.17
C THR A 17 -1.22 12.95 4.52
N GLY A 18 -0.38 13.02 5.55
CA GLY A 18 -0.77 13.50 6.86
C GLY A 18 0.44 13.65 7.78
N THR A 19 0.28 14.44 8.83
CA THR A 19 1.37 14.90 9.69
C THR A 19 1.86 13.87 10.70
N ASP A 20 1.04 12.86 11.00
CA ASP A 20 1.36 11.85 12.02
C ASP A 20 0.83 10.46 11.60
N THR A 21 1.26 9.43 12.30
CA THR A 21 0.73 8.07 12.28
C THR A 21 -0.68 8.01 12.87
N ASN A 22 -1.50 7.03 12.47
CA ASN A 22 -2.86 6.81 12.98
C ASN A 22 -3.87 7.99 12.90
N VAL A 23 -3.54 9.09 12.21
CA VAL A 23 -4.45 10.24 12.00
C VAL A 23 -5.61 9.97 11.03
N GLY A 24 -5.81 8.72 10.60
CA GLY A 24 -6.92 8.35 9.71
C GLY A 24 -6.61 8.27 8.22
N LYS A 25 -5.34 8.39 7.80
CA LYS A 25 -4.95 8.36 6.37
C LYS A 25 -5.46 7.11 5.64
N THR A 26 -5.32 5.93 6.25
CA THR A 26 -5.80 4.68 5.67
C THR A 26 -7.31 4.70 5.48
N GLN A 27 -8.06 5.14 6.51
CA GLN A 27 -9.51 5.19 6.47
C GLN A 27 -10.01 6.15 5.39
N VAL A 28 -9.36 7.32 5.25
CA VAL A 28 -9.67 8.28 4.20
C VAL A 28 -9.38 7.70 2.81
N ALA A 29 -8.21 7.10 2.61
CA ALA A 29 -7.84 6.51 1.32
C ALA A 29 -8.75 5.35 0.93
N ALA A 30 -8.98 4.40 1.84
CA ALA A 30 -9.86 3.25 1.64
C ALA A 30 -11.31 3.69 1.35
N GLY A 31 -11.83 4.64 2.15
CA GLY A 31 -13.18 5.17 1.98
C GLY A 31 -13.35 5.92 0.66
N LEU A 32 -12.33 6.68 0.24
CA LEU A 32 -12.33 7.36 -1.06
C LEU A 32 -12.34 6.35 -2.21
N THR A 33 -11.50 5.31 -2.15
CA THR A 33 -11.49 4.23 -3.13
C THR A 33 -12.86 3.55 -3.23
N ALA A 34 -13.46 3.17 -2.09
CA ALA A 34 -14.78 2.56 -2.05
C ALA A 34 -15.86 3.48 -2.64
N ALA A 35 -15.87 4.76 -2.25
CA ALA A 35 -16.83 5.74 -2.72
C ALA A 35 -16.73 6.03 -4.23
N LEU A 36 -15.52 5.98 -4.80
CA LEU A 36 -15.31 6.10 -6.25
C LEU A 36 -15.83 4.86 -6.98
N ARG A 37 -15.56 3.65 -6.47
CA ARG A 37 -16.04 2.40 -7.05
C ARG A 37 -17.55 2.27 -7.01
N GLN A 38 -18.19 2.66 -5.91
CA GLN A 38 -19.65 2.74 -5.79
C GLN A 38 -20.29 3.67 -6.83
N ARG A 39 -19.55 4.65 -7.35
CA ARG A 39 -19.97 5.53 -8.45
C ARG A 39 -19.65 4.97 -9.85
N GLY A 40 -19.23 3.71 -9.94
CA GLY A 40 -18.89 3.04 -11.20
C GLY A 40 -17.51 3.41 -11.75
N LEU A 41 -16.66 4.10 -10.98
CA LEU A 41 -15.31 4.45 -11.42
C LEU A 41 -14.33 3.30 -11.16
N LYS A 42 -13.39 3.11 -12.09
CA LYS A 42 -12.24 2.22 -11.90
C LYS A 42 -11.24 2.90 -10.96
N ALA A 43 -11.34 2.58 -9.67
CA ALA A 43 -10.41 3.07 -8.65
C ALA A 43 -9.77 1.88 -7.90
N GLY A 44 -8.52 2.08 -7.50
CA GLY A 44 -7.71 1.15 -6.71
C GLY A 44 -7.17 1.81 -5.44
N TYR A 45 -6.44 1.03 -4.65
CA TYR A 45 -5.73 1.48 -3.46
C TYR A 45 -4.27 1.07 -3.59
N PHE A 46 -3.35 1.91 -3.14
CA PHE A 46 -1.94 1.55 -3.14
C PHE A 46 -1.24 2.17 -1.93
N LYS A 47 -0.62 1.31 -1.12
CA LYS A 47 0.26 1.72 -0.04
C LYS A 47 1.58 0.95 -0.21
N PRO A 48 2.63 1.58 -0.76
CA PRO A 48 3.82 0.86 -1.23
C PRO A 48 4.57 0.12 -0.12
N VAL A 49 4.55 0.69 1.10
CA VAL A 49 5.20 0.11 2.27
C VAL A 49 4.28 0.26 3.48
N GLN A 50 4.07 -0.83 4.20
CA GLN A 50 3.43 -0.82 5.52
C GLN A 50 4.36 -1.48 6.54
N SER A 51 4.50 -0.85 7.69
CA SER A 51 5.22 -1.37 8.85
C SER A 51 4.28 -1.70 9.98
N GLY A 52 4.74 -2.51 10.94
CA GLY A 52 3.90 -3.01 12.03
C GLY A 52 2.86 -4.03 11.56
N CYS A 53 3.14 -4.77 10.49
CA CYS A 53 2.24 -5.82 10.01
C CYS A 53 2.27 -7.02 10.97
N PRO A 54 1.11 -7.49 11.48
CA PRO A 54 1.05 -8.74 12.24
C PRO A 54 1.42 -9.94 11.36
N GLU A 55 1.93 -11.00 11.98
CA GLU A 55 2.25 -12.25 11.31
C GLU A 55 1.16 -13.29 11.59
N GLU A 56 0.60 -13.86 10.54
CA GLU A 56 -0.37 -14.95 10.61
C GLU A 56 0.07 -16.07 9.68
N ASN A 57 0.15 -17.30 10.20
CA ASN A 57 0.56 -18.49 9.43
C ASN A 57 1.88 -18.31 8.65
N GLY A 58 2.86 -17.63 9.25
CA GLY A 58 4.17 -17.37 8.63
C GLY A 58 4.17 -16.26 7.57
N ARG A 59 3.11 -15.45 7.50
CA ARG A 59 2.98 -14.35 6.53
C ARG A 59 2.62 -13.04 7.23
N LEU A 60 3.28 -11.95 6.83
CA LEU A 60 2.93 -10.62 7.30
C LEU A 60 1.66 -10.14 6.59
N ILE A 61 0.71 -9.65 7.37
CA ILE A 61 -0.60 -9.17 6.88
C ILE A 61 -0.60 -7.64 6.86
N PRO A 62 -0.57 -6.98 5.69
CA PRO A 62 -0.70 -5.53 5.60
C PRO A 62 -2.15 -5.12 5.88
N THR A 63 -2.44 -4.85 7.15
CA THR A 63 -3.82 -4.57 7.63
C THR A 63 -4.47 -3.36 6.97
N ASP A 64 -3.69 -2.37 6.50
CA ASP A 64 -4.25 -1.22 5.79
C ASP A 64 -4.75 -1.61 4.40
N ALA A 65 -3.98 -2.45 3.69
CA ALA A 65 -4.40 -3.00 2.41
C ALA A 65 -5.58 -3.96 2.57
N LEU A 66 -5.61 -4.75 3.65
CA LEU A 66 -6.74 -5.62 3.98
C LEU A 66 -8.02 -4.80 4.17
N LEU A 67 -7.96 -3.76 5.00
CA LEU A 67 -9.08 -2.84 5.19
C LEU A 67 -9.55 -2.22 3.86
N ALA A 68 -8.63 -1.71 3.05
CA ALA A 68 -8.97 -1.08 1.78
C ALA A 68 -9.57 -2.07 0.78
N ARG A 69 -9.03 -3.28 0.69
CA ARG A 69 -9.54 -4.35 -0.18
C ARG A 69 -10.96 -4.73 0.21
N ASP A 70 -11.20 -4.96 1.49
CA ASP A 70 -12.49 -5.44 1.96
C ASP A 70 -13.54 -4.31 1.89
N LEU A 71 -13.19 -3.08 2.25
CA LEU A 71 -14.11 -1.93 2.20
C LEU A 71 -14.49 -1.53 0.77
N ALA A 72 -13.55 -1.61 -0.16
CA ALA A 72 -13.75 -1.19 -1.53
C ALA A 72 -14.01 -2.35 -2.50
N GLU A 73 -14.12 -3.58 -1.99
CA GLU A 73 -14.27 -4.81 -2.79
C GLU A 73 -13.24 -4.88 -3.93
N LEU A 74 -11.97 -4.68 -3.58
CA LEU A 74 -10.88 -4.76 -4.56
C LEU A 74 -10.60 -6.23 -4.89
N PRO A 75 -10.46 -6.58 -6.18
CA PRO A 75 -10.10 -7.94 -6.58
C PRO A 75 -8.61 -8.22 -6.39
N ASP A 76 -7.82 -7.20 -6.09
CA ASP A 76 -6.37 -7.24 -6.06
C ASP A 76 -5.84 -7.96 -4.80
N PRO A 77 -4.79 -8.79 -4.95
CA PRO A 77 -4.14 -9.43 -3.81
C PRO A 77 -3.42 -8.39 -2.94
N LEU A 78 -3.26 -8.69 -1.64
CA LEU A 78 -2.66 -7.75 -0.68
C LEU A 78 -1.21 -7.38 -1.05
N GLU A 79 -0.48 -8.31 -1.68
CA GLU A 79 0.89 -8.13 -2.15
C GLU A 79 0.99 -7.15 -3.34
N LEU A 80 -0.12 -6.91 -4.06
CA LEU A 80 -0.18 -5.87 -5.08
C LEU A 80 -0.50 -4.52 -4.46
N LEU A 81 -1.46 -4.48 -3.53
CA LEU A 81 -1.88 -3.27 -2.82
C LEU A 81 -0.77 -2.72 -1.90
N THR A 82 -0.02 -3.61 -1.27
CA THR A 82 1.13 -3.33 -0.41
C THR A 82 2.26 -4.34 -0.67
N PRO A 83 3.18 -4.03 -1.59
CA PRO A 83 4.25 -4.95 -2.00
C PRO A 83 5.35 -5.16 -0.95
N ILE A 84 5.43 -4.28 0.05
CA ILE A 84 6.42 -4.37 1.13
C ILE A 84 5.69 -4.25 2.47
N ALA A 85 5.52 -5.40 3.12
CA ALA A 85 5.06 -5.51 4.51
C ALA A 85 6.28 -5.72 5.41
N LEU A 86 6.36 -4.95 6.50
CA LEU A 86 7.45 -4.98 7.47
C LEU A 86 6.87 -5.28 8.85
N ARG A 87 7.59 -6.08 9.64
CA ARG A 87 7.12 -6.56 10.95
C ARG A 87 7.21 -5.48 12.03
N LEU A 88 8.29 -4.71 12.05
CA LEU A 88 8.58 -3.75 13.12
C LEU A 88 7.65 -2.53 13.04
N PRO A 89 6.98 -2.12 14.13
CA PRO A 89 6.07 -0.97 14.15
C PRO A 89 6.85 0.36 14.27
N LEU A 90 7.75 0.60 13.32
CA LEU A 90 8.59 1.79 13.23
C LEU A 90 8.33 2.52 11.91
N ALA A 91 8.93 3.70 11.75
CA ALA A 91 8.94 4.37 10.45
C ALA A 91 9.46 3.39 9.37
N PRO A 92 8.82 3.31 8.18
CA PRO A 92 9.12 2.27 7.19
C PRO A 92 10.60 2.13 6.83
N GLY A 93 11.33 3.24 6.69
CA GLY A 93 12.77 3.19 6.39
C GLY A 93 13.60 2.59 7.52
N VAL A 94 13.23 2.85 8.78
CA VAL A 94 13.91 2.30 9.96
C VAL A 94 13.58 0.81 10.11
N ALA A 95 12.31 0.44 9.97
CA ALA A 95 11.88 -0.96 10.01
C ALA A 95 12.60 -1.78 8.94
N ALA A 96 12.63 -1.29 7.70
CA ALA A 96 13.29 -1.95 6.58
C ALA A 96 14.79 -2.15 6.85
N ALA A 97 15.49 -1.13 7.35
CA ALA A 97 16.90 -1.23 7.68
C ALA A 97 17.18 -2.27 8.78
N LEU A 98 16.38 -2.29 9.84
CA LEU A 98 16.53 -3.23 10.96
C LEU A 98 16.15 -4.67 10.58
N GLU A 99 15.23 -4.85 9.64
CA GLU A 99 14.83 -6.17 9.11
C GLU A 99 15.75 -6.65 7.97
N GLY A 100 16.74 -5.84 7.56
CA GLY A 100 17.62 -6.17 6.43
C GLY A 100 16.89 -6.20 5.08
N ILE A 101 15.73 -5.55 4.99
CA ILE A 101 14.89 -5.49 3.79
C ILE A 101 15.24 -4.23 3.01
N LYS A 102 15.69 -4.39 1.76
CA LYS A 102 15.89 -3.25 0.86
C LYS A 102 14.55 -2.80 0.28
N VAL A 103 14.21 -1.52 0.46
CA VAL A 103 13.08 -0.91 -0.24
C VAL A 103 13.48 -0.67 -1.70
N ASP A 104 13.07 -1.59 -2.56
CA ASP A 104 13.30 -1.52 -3.99
C ASP A 104 12.22 -0.65 -4.66
N LEU A 105 12.61 0.56 -5.05
CA LEU A 105 11.71 1.51 -5.70
C LEU A 105 11.25 1.05 -7.09
N GLU A 106 12.04 0.24 -7.80
CA GLU A 106 11.63 -0.31 -9.10
C GLU A 106 10.56 -1.40 -8.91
N LYS A 107 10.69 -2.22 -7.86
CA LYS A 107 9.65 -3.20 -7.50
C LYS A 107 8.36 -2.49 -7.10
N VAL A 108 8.45 -1.42 -6.30
CA VAL A 108 7.29 -0.60 -5.91
C VAL A 108 6.63 0.04 -7.14
N ALA A 109 7.43 0.59 -8.04
CA ALA A 109 7.00 1.17 -9.31
C ALA A 109 6.24 0.16 -10.18
N ALA A 110 6.74 -1.07 -10.29
CA ALA A 110 6.12 -2.13 -11.09
C ALA A 110 4.74 -2.59 -10.56
N SER A 111 4.51 -2.42 -9.25
CA SER A 111 3.24 -2.72 -8.59
C SER A 111 2.22 -1.60 -8.69
N PHE A 112 2.64 -0.37 -9.02
CA PHE A 112 1.74 0.78 -9.15
C PHE A 112 1.08 0.80 -10.53
N ARG A 113 -0.25 0.64 -10.58
CA ARG A 113 -1.03 0.48 -11.81
C ARG A 113 -2.38 1.18 -11.73
#